data_AF-A0A9D7EEM2-F1
#
_entry.id   AF-A0A9D7EEM2-F1
#
_cell.length_a   1.000
_cell.length_b   1.000
_cell.length_c   1.000
_cell.angle_alpha   90.00
_cell.angle_beta   90.00
_cell.angle_gamma   90.00
#
_symmetry.space_group_name_H-M   'P 1'
#
loop_
_entity.id
_entity.type
_entity.pdbx_description
1 polymer ?
#
loop_
_entity_poly.entity_id
_entity_poly.type
_entity_poly.pdbx_seq_one_letter_code
_entity_poly.pdbx_strand_id
1 'polypeptide(L)'
;MERTATIINRSPDGKRCLAVDDALAAEILEFIDANPRIRKKFKYITQLILQGHRTPELYDKEDIEKGCEGVMAMKLLKGAENARIYCREVYVKGMYFVVIACEVIEHKSSQKNSHREKEVIRRVATYQYTKIHEP
;
A
#
# COMPACT_ATOMS: atom_id res chain seq x y z
N MET A 1 9.22 -13.89 -2.14
CA MET A 1 8.64 -14.05 -3.49
C MET A 1 9.10 -12.87 -4.32
N GLU A 2 9.74 -13.12 -5.45
CA GLU A 2 10.15 -12.06 -6.36
C GLU A 2 8.92 -11.44 -7.04
N ARG A 3 8.89 -10.11 -7.13
CA ARG A 3 7.79 -9.32 -7.68
C ARG A 3 8.33 -8.18 -8.53
N THR A 4 7.47 -7.66 -9.40
CA THR A 4 7.68 -6.41 -10.13
C THR A 4 6.53 -5.45 -9.85
N ALA A 5 6.75 -4.16 -10.05
CA ALA A 5 5.75 -3.14 -9.83
C ALA A 5 5.79 -2.05 -10.89
N THR A 6 4.66 -1.43 -11.19
CA THR A 6 4.56 -0.30 -12.12
C THR A 6 4.21 0.97 -11.37
N ILE A 7 4.94 2.05 -11.64
CA ILE A 7 4.70 3.37 -11.04
C ILE A 7 3.43 3.97 -11.63
N ILE A 8 2.56 4.46 -10.76
CA ILE A 8 1.28 5.10 -11.13
C ILE A 8 1.24 6.58 -10.76
N ASN A 9 2.12 7.04 -9.87
CA ASN A 9 2.20 8.45 -9.50
C ASN A 9 3.56 8.80 -8.88
N ARG A 10 3.93 10.09 -8.91
CA ARG A 10 5.21 10.61 -8.41
C ARG A 10 5.04 11.94 -7.71
N SER A 11 5.93 12.22 -6.75
CA SER A 11 6.08 13.56 -6.20
C SER A 11 6.73 14.47 -7.25
N PRO A 12 6.42 15.79 -7.26
CA PRO A 12 7.02 16.72 -8.21
C PRO A 12 8.54 16.78 -8.17
N ASP A 13 9.13 16.50 -7.00
CA ASP A 13 10.59 16.48 -6.80
C ASP A 13 11.24 15.13 -7.15
N GLY A 14 10.46 14.15 -7.62
CA GLY A 14 10.93 12.80 -7.99
C GLY A 14 11.41 11.95 -6.82
N LYS A 15 11.34 12.44 -5.57
CA LYS A 15 11.88 11.72 -4.40
C LYS A 15 10.97 10.59 -3.93
N ARG A 16 9.68 10.65 -4.25
CA ARG A 16 8.68 9.66 -3.85
C ARG A 16 7.87 9.18 -5.04
N CYS A 17 7.61 7.87 -5.08
CA CYS A 17 6.74 7.27 -6.06
C CYS A 17 5.69 6.37 -5.38
N LEU A 18 4.54 6.28 -6.02
CA LEU A 18 3.54 5.28 -5.75
C LEU A 18 3.54 4.29 -6.92
N ALA A 19 3.61 3.01 -6.61
CA ALA A 19 3.54 1.92 -7.56
C ALA A 19 2.48 0.89 -7.14
N VAL A 20 2.14 0.00 -8.05
CA VAL A 20 1.26 -1.14 -7.82
C VAL A 20 1.98 -2.44 -8.19
N ASP A 21 1.83 -3.49 -7.40
CA ASP A 21 2.37 -4.83 -7.70
C ASP A 21 1.76 -5.33 -9.03
N ASP A 22 2.60 -5.72 -9.97
CA ASP A 22 2.13 -6.04 -11.33
C ASP A 22 1.24 -7.29 -11.35
N ALA A 23 1.48 -8.26 -10.48
CA ALA A 23 0.69 -9.49 -10.43
C ALA A 23 -0.69 -9.27 -9.77
N LEU A 24 -0.87 -8.19 -9.02
CA LEU A 24 -2.10 -7.87 -8.28
C LEU A 24 -2.72 -6.54 -8.75
N ALA A 25 -2.16 -5.92 -9.79
CA ALA A 25 -2.55 -4.60 -10.26
C ALA A 25 -4.03 -4.55 -10.65
N ALA A 26 -4.54 -5.55 -11.38
CA ALA A 26 -5.93 -5.59 -11.79
C ALA A 26 -6.89 -5.56 -10.59
N GLU A 27 -6.66 -6.42 -9.59
CA GLU A 27 -7.48 -6.49 -8.37
C GLU A 27 -7.42 -5.18 -7.58
N ILE A 28 -6.22 -4.61 -7.40
CA ILE A 28 -6.03 -3.37 -6.64
C ILE A 28 -6.73 -2.19 -7.33
N LEU A 29 -6.55 -2.05 -8.65
CA LEU A 29 -7.13 -0.95 -9.42
C LEU A 29 -8.65 -1.08 -9.49
N GLU A 30 -9.16 -2.30 -9.72
CA GLU A 30 -10.60 -2.57 -9.67
C GLU A 30 -11.18 -2.21 -8.29
N PHE A 31 -10.55 -2.63 -7.20
CA PHE A 31 -10.95 -2.27 -5.85
C PHE A 31 -10.97 -0.75 -5.62
N ILE A 32 -9.95 -0.03 -6.08
CA ILE A 32 -9.87 1.43 -5.95
C ILE A 32 -11.01 2.11 -6.71
N ASP A 33 -11.32 1.64 -7.93
CA ASP A 33 -12.31 2.25 -8.80
C ASP A 33 -13.75 1.79 -8.55
N ALA A 34 -13.94 0.65 -7.86
CA ALA A 34 -15.26 0.09 -7.53
C ALA A 34 -16.15 1.06 -6.73
N ASN A 35 -15.55 1.95 -5.92
CA ASN A 35 -16.31 2.89 -5.09
C ASN A 35 -15.70 4.31 -5.13
N PRO A 36 -16.47 5.35 -5.49
CA PRO A 36 -15.99 6.73 -5.49
C PRO A 36 -15.39 7.22 -4.16
N ARG A 37 -15.88 6.71 -3.02
CA ARG A 37 -15.35 7.04 -1.68
C ARG A 37 -13.96 6.43 -1.47
N ILE A 38 -13.78 5.17 -1.88
CA ILE A 38 -12.49 4.47 -1.84
C ILE A 38 -11.49 5.22 -2.72
N ARG A 39 -11.84 5.48 -3.98
CA ARG A 39 -10.99 6.25 -4.91
C ARG A 39 -10.59 7.60 -4.35
N LYS A 40 -11.55 8.37 -3.80
CA LYS A 40 -11.28 9.69 -3.23
C LYS A 40 -10.32 9.58 -2.04
N LYS A 41 -10.51 8.61 -1.14
CA LYS A 41 -9.61 8.44 -0.01
C LYS A 41 -8.23 7.96 -0.45
N PHE A 42 -8.15 7.02 -1.38
CA PHE A 42 -6.89 6.54 -1.93
C PHE A 42 -6.07 7.69 -2.51
N LYS A 43 -6.69 8.54 -3.35
CA LYS A 43 -6.06 9.76 -3.87
C LYS A 43 -5.56 10.69 -2.76
N TYR A 44 -6.37 10.89 -1.71
CA TYR A 44 -5.97 11.71 -0.57
C TYR A 44 -4.76 11.15 0.19
N ILE A 45 -4.76 9.85 0.54
CA ILE A 45 -3.66 9.21 1.26
C ILE A 45 -2.39 9.24 0.43
N THR A 46 -2.49 8.87 -0.84
CA THR A 46 -1.34 8.85 -1.75
C THR A 46 -0.75 10.25 -1.97
N GLN A 47 -1.59 11.28 -2.08
CA GLN A 47 -1.13 12.66 -2.11
C GLN A 47 -0.32 13.04 -0.87
N LEU A 48 -0.80 12.70 0.33
CA LEU A 48 -0.08 12.97 1.58
C LEU A 48 1.27 12.25 1.62
N ILE A 49 1.31 10.98 1.20
CA ILE A 49 2.54 10.18 1.09
C ILE A 49 3.53 10.86 0.14
N LEU A 50 3.10 11.23 -1.06
CA LEU A 50 3.95 11.86 -2.07
C LEU A 50 4.48 13.24 -1.61
N GLN A 51 3.68 13.98 -0.84
CA GLN A 51 4.08 15.23 -0.20
C GLN A 51 4.99 15.03 1.02
N GLY A 52 5.17 13.78 1.49
CA GLY A 52 6.01 13.45 2.64
C GLY A 52 5.36 13.72 3.99
N HIS A 53 4.03 13.85 4.05
CA HIS A 53 3.30 14.02 5.30
C HIS A 53 3.15 12.68 6.04
N ARG A 54 3.53 12.65 7.32
CA ARG A 54 3.31 11.50 8.19
C ARG A 54 1.90 11.54 8.78
N THR A 55 1.06 10.57 8.40
CA THR A 55 -0.34 10.46 8.86
C THR A 55 -0.67 9.04 9.35
N PRO A 56 -0.22 8.63 10.55
CA PRO A 56 -0.35 7.26 11.07
C PRO A 56 -1.80 6.73 11.16
N GLU A 57 -2.76 7.64 11.28
CA GLU A 57 -4.18 7.32 11.26
C GLU A 57 -4.69 6.85 9.90
N LEU A 58 -3.95 7.16 8.82
CA LEU A 58 -4.27 6.84 7.43
C LEU A 58 -3.27 5.90 6.77
N TYR A 59 -1.99 5.98 7.13
CA TYR A 59 -0.93 5.16 6.58
C TYR A 59 0.14 4.91 7.65
N ASP A 60 0.29 3.65 8.06
CA ASP A 60 1.20 3.29 9.14
C ASP A 60 1.68 1.85 9.01
N LYS A 61 2.70 1.52 9.80
CA LYS A 61 3.30 0.18 9.89
C LYS A 61 2.32 -0.85 10.43
N GLU A 62 2.43 -2.06 9.91
CA GLU A 62 1.73 -3.26 10.38
C GLU A 62 2.75 -4.27 10.96
N ASP A 63 3.57 -3.80 11.91
CA ASP A 63 4.60 -4.59 12.61
C ASP A 63 3.96 -5.52 13.66
N ILE A 64 3.20 -6.52 13.20
CA ILE A 64 2.44 -7.42 14.06
C ILE A 64 3.32 -8.45 14.80
N GLU A 65 4.46 -8.83 14.21
CA GLU A 65 5.44 -9.77 14.74
C GLU A 65 6.77 -9.65 13.96
N LYS A 66 7.82 -10.30 14.47
CA LYS A 66 9.13 -10.36 13.82
C LYS A 66 9.01 -11.01 12.43
N GLY A 67 9.63 -10.40 11.42
CA GLY A 67 9.56 -10.84 10.02
C GLY A 67 8.48 -10.13 9.20
N CYS A 68 7.64 -9.28 9.81
CA CYS A 68 6.66 -8.44 9.12
C CYS A 68 7.12 -6.99 8.91
N GLU A 69 8.40 -6.69 9.16
CA GLU A 69 8.93 -5.34 9.12
C GLU A 69 8.84 -4.74 7.71
N GLY A 70 8.42 -3.48 7.62
CA GLY A 70 8.29 -2.75 6.35
C GLY A 70 6.99 -3.05 5.58
N VAL A 71 6.05 -3.76 6.20
CA VAL A 71 4.66 -3.78 5.73
C VAL A 71 3.93 -2.57 6.28
N MET A 72 3.27 -1.83 5.39
CA MET A 72 2.45 -0.67 5.70
C MET A 72 1.01 -0.93 5.32
N ALA A 73 0.07 -0.14 5.82
CA ALA A 73 -1.31 -0.20 5.37
C ALA A 73 -1.95 1.18 5.18
N MET A 74 -2.54 1.40 4.00
CA MET A 74 -3.47 2.51 3.75
C MET A 74 -4.84 2.18 4.34
N LYS A 75 -5.39 3.10 5.14
CA LYS A 75 -6.61 2.94 5.93
C LYS A 75 -7.75 3.76 5.31
N LEU A 76 -8.49 3.19 4.36
CA LEU A 76 -9.32 3.96 3.41
C LEU A 76 -10.66 4.43 3.98
N LEU A 77 -11.33 3.65 4.82
CA LEU A 77 -12.65 4.00 5.36
C LEU A 77 -12.74 3.58 6.83
N LYS A 78 -11.75 3.98 7.63
CA LYS A 78 -11.70 3.66 9.07
C LYS A 78 -12.98 4.15 9.78
N GLY A 79 -13.67 3.24 10.47
CA GLY A 79 -14.95 3.52 11.14
C GLY A 79 -16.20 3.15 10.32
N ALA A 80 -16.03 2.77 9.05
CA ALA A 80 -17.07 2.19 8.21
C ALA A 80 -16.59 0.81 7.71
N GLU A 81 -16.42 0.61 6.41
CA GLU A 81 -15.93 -0.64 5.80
C GLU A 81 -14.51 -1.00 6.28
N ASN A 82 -13.75 -0.01 6.78
CA ASN A 82 -12.42 -0.21 7.36
C ASN A 82 -11.44 -0.92 6.41
N ALA A 83 -11.61 -0.70 5.11
CA ALA A 83 -10.81 -1.31 4.08
C ALA A 83 -9.31 -0.97 4.22
N ARG A 84 -8.47 -1.90 3.75
CA ARG A 84 -7.01 -1.81 3.81
C ARG A 84 -6.41 -2.11 2.45
N ILE A 85 -5.42 -1.30 2.06
CA ILE A 85 -4.44 -1.67 1.03
C ILE A 85 -3.11 -1.83 1.75
N TYR A 86 -2.57 -3.04 1.75
CA TYR A 86 -1.27 -3.34 2.31
C TYR A 86 -0.19 -2.99 1.30
N CYS A 87 0.91 -2.43 1.79
CA CYS A 87 1.98 -1.92 0.96
C CYS A 87 3.35 -2.38 1.45
N ARG A 88 4.31 -2.34 0.54
CA ARG A 88 5.75 -2.38 0.85
C ARG A 88 6.36 -1.03 0.57
N GLU A 89 7.28 -0.63 1.42
CA GLU A 89 8.17 0.51 1.19
C GLU A 89 9.54 0.00 0.73
N VAL A 90 10.05 0.55 -0.37
CA VAL A 90 11.39 0.22 -0.89
C VAL A 90 12.16 1.47 -1.27
N TYR A 91 13.48 1.41 -1.15
CA TYR A 91 14.42 2.47 -1.52
C TYR A 91 15.12 2.07 -2.81
N VAL A 92 15.05 2.89 -3.86
CA VAL A 92 15.66 2.59 -5.16
C VAL A 92 16.68 3.67 -5.52
N LYS A 93 17.81 3.31 -6.14
CA LYS A 93 18.82 4.28 -6.53
C LYS A 93 18.23 5.29 -7.54
N GLY A 94 18.25 6.59 -7.21
CA GLY A 94 17.63 7.66 -8.00
C GLY A 94 16.18 8.01 -7.60
N MET A 95 15.47 7.08 -6.94
CA MET A 95 14.15 7.31 -6.34
C MET A 95 14.22 7.00 -4.85
N TYR A 96 14.26 8.04 -4.02
CA TYR A 96 14.53 7.83 -2.60
C TYR A 96 13.49 6.97 -1.88
N PHE A 97 12.24 6.91 -2.33
CA PHE A 97 11.20 6.15 -1.63
C PHE A 97 10.04 5.72 -2.55
N VAL A 98 9.76 4.43 -2.61
CA VAL A 98 8.64 3.88 -3.39
C VAL A 98 7.69 3.12 -2.46
N VAL A 99 6.42 3.54 -2.47
CA VAL A 99 5.32 2.80 -1.84
C VAL A 99 4.66 1.93 -2.89
N ILE A 100 4.60 0.63 -2.65
CA ILE A 100 4.02 -0.33 -3.58
C ILE A 100 2.75 -0.90 -2.97
N ALA A 101 1.59 -0.63 -3.58
CA ALA A 101 0.34 -1.28 -3.22
C ALA A 101 0.39 -2.77 -3.62
N CYS A 102 0.15 -3.66 -2.66
CA CYS A 102 0.35 -5.10 -2.82
C CYS A 102 -0.95 -5.89 -2.72
N GLU A 103 -1.73 -5.72 -1.66
CA GLU A 103 -2.92 -6.56 -1.42
C GLU A 103 -4.04 -5.76 -0.79
N VAL A 104 -5.30 -6.17 -1.03
CA VAL A 104 -6.47 -5.48 -0.54
C VAL A 104 -7.29 -6.34 0.42
N ILE A 105 -7.89 -5.69 1.42
CA ILE A 105 -8.98 -6.24 2.20
C ILE A 105 -10.11 -5.22 2.17
N GLU A 106 -11.24 -5.61 1.58
CA GLU A 106 -12.41 -4.74 1.40
C GLU A 106 -13.10 -4.40 2.71
N HIS A 107 -13.13 -5.35 3.65
CA HIS A 107 -13.78 -5.17 4.94
C HIS A 107 -13.00 -5.82 6.06
N LYS A 108 -12.67 -5.02 7.08
CA LYS A 108 -12.05 -5.50 8.31
C LYS A 108 -13.08 -5.46 9.44
N SER A 109 -13.48 -6.64 9.89
CA SER A 109 -14.56 -6.83 10.87
C SER A 109 -14.22 -6.43 12.30
N SER A 110 -12.93 -6.21 12.63
CA SER A 110 -12.53 -5.85 13.98
C SER A 110 -11.46 -4.75 14.01
N GLN A 111 -11.29 -4.09 15.15
CA GLN A 111 -10.24 -3.08 15.30
C GLN A 111 -8.84 -3.69 15.27
N LYS A 112 -8.67 -4.91 15.83
CA LYS A 112 -7.40 -5.64 15.86
C LYS A 112 -7.22 -6.46 14.57
N ASN A 113 -5.99 -6.83 14.24
CA ASN A 113 -5.75 -7.77 13.12
C ASN A 113 -6.24 -9.17 13.53
N SER A 114 -7.22 -9.68 12.80
CA SER A 114 -7.67 -11.08 12.86
C SER A 114 -6.67 -11.98 12.15
N HIS A 115 -6.93 -13.29 12.14
CA HIS A 115 -6.10 -14.26 11.42
C HIS A 115 -5.93 -13.88 9.93
N ARG A 116 -7.02 -13.49 9.26
CA ARG A 116 -7.02 -13.10 7.85
C ARG A 116 -6.07 -11.93 7.58
N GLU A 117 -6.17 -10.86 8.37
CA GLU A 117 -5.27 -9.70 8.19
C GLU A 117 -3.82 -10.09 8.44
N LYS A 118 -3.55 -10.91 9.47
CA LYS A 118 -2.19 -11.36 9.78
C LYS A 118 -1.59 -12.21 8.67
N GLU A 119 -2.38 -13.07 8.02
CA GLU A 119 -1.92 -13.85 6.87
C GLU A 119 -1.56 -12.97 5.66
N VAL A 120 -2.37 -11.95 5.37
CA VAL A 120 -2.05 -10.97 4.31
C VAL A 120 -0.75 -10.24 4.65
N ILE A 121 -0.62 -9.74 5.89
CA ILE A 121 0.58 -9.03 6.34
C ILE A 121 1.83 -9.90 6.20
N ARG A 122 1.79 -11.14 6.68
CA ARG A 122 2.90 -12.10 6.56
C ARG A 122 3.27 -12.37 5.11
N ARG A 123 2.27 -12.57 4.24
CA ARG A 123 2.50 -12.83 2.82
C ARG A 123 3.14 -11.62 2.14
N VAL A 124 2.59 -10.43 2.33
CA VAL A 124 3.15 -9.17 1.80
C VAL A 124 4.58 -8.94 2.30
N ALA A 125 4.89 -9.30 3.55
CA ALA A 125 6.25 -9.20 4.08
C ALA A 125 7.27 -10.03 3.30
N THR A 126 6.85 -11.13 2.66
CA THR A 126 7.72 -11.97 1.84
C THR A 126 7.99 -11.38 0.44
N TYR A 127 7.29 -10.30 0.03
CA TYR A 127 7.42 -9.73 -1.30
C TYR A 127 8.72 -8.94 -1.44
N GLN A 128 9.51 -9.32 -2.44
CA GLN A 128 10.80 -8.71 -2.77
C GLN A 128 10.71 -8.18 -4.21
N TYR A 129 10.78 -6.86 -4.36
CA TYR A 129 10.64 -6.22 -5.66
C TYR A 129 11.99 -6.11 -6.35
N THR A 130 12.15 -6.80 -7.46
CA THR A 130 13.40 -6.86 -8.23
C THR A 130 13.45 -5.81 -9.34
N LYS A 131 12.28 -5.38 -9.84
CA LYS A 131 12.15 -4.32 -10.84
C LYS A 131 10.95 -3.43 -10.55
N ILE A 132 11.12 -2.14 -10.82
CA ILE A 132 10.05 -1.14 -10.76
C ILE A 132 10.05 -0.41 -12.09
N HIS A 133 8.93 -0.50 -12.79
CA HIS A 133 8.70 0.04 -14.13
C HIS A 133 8.17 1.47 -14.07
N GLU A 134 8.59 2.27 -15.03
CA GLU A 134 7.87 3.49 -15.40
C GLU A 134 6.54 3.09 -16.07
N PRO A 135 5.48 3.90 -15.92
CA PRO A 135 4.20 3.66 -16.58
C PRO A 135 4.29 3.67 -18.11
#